data_AF-A0A1V5NB75-F1
#
_entry.id   AF-A0A1V5NB75-F1
#
_cell.length_a   1.000
_cell.length_b   1.000
_cell.length_c   1.000
_cell.angle_alpha   90.00
_cell.angle_beta   90.00
_cell.angle_gamma   90.00
#
_symmetry.space_group_name_H-M   'P 1'
#
loop_
_entity.id
_entity.type
_entity.pdbx_description
1 polymer ?
#
loop_
_entity_poly.entity_id
_entity_poly.type
_entity_poly.pdbx_seq_one_letter_code
_entity_poly.pdbx_strand_id
1 'polypeptide(L)'
;MFLRNRFVIIQEEEKKINKLLNLIGLFLIMNNTVELVEKYISAFRGLINSKIWPSKNSIRKTLRLSKDEDWSFLCVSMDIVEDACTAINNFLMFGLNGPTKLEDIGEKYLRLYGILSATYIQQEALLKLYQIVNVPPSFKGGKELVDNLLIRSLRHKLSSHGTNYLNKVSNSIEACVPIRFDLDDFNCTYAINGRGNHNSVDLKESVNDHLNTMVELLDRILGKALKTLFKGQETSKNYIEFSEKLADLRIIRKGGIVLQPPNGRKLIITMTSEI
;
A
#
# COMPACT_ATOMS: atom_id res chain seq x y z
N MET A 1 9.04 10.16 51.65
CA MET A 1 9.90 9.97 50.45
C MET A 1 9.56 8.70 49.67
N PHE A 2 9.31 7.55 50.31
CA PHE A 2 8.99 6.28 49.64
C PHE A 2 7.69 6.22 48.80
N LEU A 3 6.63 6.93 49.20
CA LEU A 3 5.35 6.92 48.47
C LEU A 3 5.40 7.67 47.13
N ARG A 4 6.26 8.69 47.01
CA ARG A 4 6.44 9.45 45.76
C ARG A 4 7.13 8.62 44.67
N ASN A 5 8.12 7.79 45.05
CA ASN A 5 8.83 6.93 44.10
C ASN A 5 7.95 5.80 43.55
N ARG A 6 7.04 5.22 44.35
CA ARG A 6 6.10 4.20 43.86
C ARG A 6 5.08 4.76 42.85
N PHE A 7 4.60 5.97 43.05
CA PHE A 7 3.65 6.62 42.14
C PHE A 7 4.27 6.92 40.76
N VAL A 8 5.54 7.32 40.72
CA VAL A 8 6.28 7.59 39.47
C VAL A 8 6.49 6.30 38.67
N ILE A 9 6.83 5.19 39.33
CA ILE A 9 7.06 3.89 38.69
C ILE A 9 5.77 3.36 38.03
N ILE A 10 4.62 3.47 38.71
CA ILE A 10 3.32 3.01 38.18
C ILE A 10 2.92 3.83 36.94
N GLN A 11 3.14 5.15 36.94
CA GLN A 11 2.85 5.99 35.77
C GLN A 11 3.76 5.71 34.57
N GLU A 12 5.03 5.34 34.80
CA GLU A 12 5.93 4.90 33.72
C GLU A 12 5.54 3.55 33.15
N GLU A 13 5.09 2.60 33.97
CA GLU A 13 4.61 1.30 33.51
C GLU A 13 3.29 1.41 32.72
N GLU A 14 2.32 2.23 33.17
CA GLU A 14 1.09 2.50 32.40
C GLU A 14 1.39 3.16 31.04
N LYS A 15 2.33 4.10 30.98
CA LYS A 15 2.77 4.69 29.70
C LYS A 15 3.39 3.65 28.77
N LYS A 16 4.19 2.72 29.29
CA LYS A 16 4.79 1.63 28.51
C LYS A 16 3.72 0.66 28.00
N ILE A 17 2.75 0.28 28.84
CA ILE A 17 1.64 -0.61 28.47
C ILE A 17 0.76 0.04 27.40
N ASN A 18 0.38 1.31 27.57
CA ASN A 18 -0.43 2.02 26.57
C ASN A 18 0.32 2.20 25.25
N LYS A 19 1.64 2.46 25.29
CA LYS A 19 2.49 2.49 24.09
C LYS A 19 2.53 1.12 23.41
N LEU A 20 2.64 0.03 24.18
CA LEU A 20 2.65 -1.35 23.67
C LEU A 20 1.30 -1.74 23.03
N LEU A 21 0.18 -1.40 23.69
CA LEU A 21 -1.17 -1.64 23.16
C LEU A 21 -1.41 -0.86 21.86
N ASN A 22 -0.97 0.40 21.79
CA ASN A 22 -1.02 1.20 20.56
C ASN A 22 -0.14 0.59 19.45
N LEU A 23 1.06 0.11 19.77
CA LEU A 23 1.94 -0.58 18.83
C LEU A 23 1.33 -1.87 18.28
N ILE A 24 0.67 -2.66 19.14
CA ILE A 24 -0.05 -3.88 18.76
C ILE A 24 -1.26 -3.55 17.89
N GLY A 25 -2.05 -2.54 18.27
CA GLY A 25 -3.19 -2.06 17.48
C GLY A 25 -2.77 -1.59 16.10
N LEU A 26 -1.71 -0.76 16.00
CA LEU A 26 -1.16 -0.30 14.73
C LEU A 26 -0.65 -1.47 13.88
N PHE A 27 0.04 -2.44 14.49
CA PHE A 27 0.55 -3.61 13.79
C PHE A 27 -0.58 -4.48 13.20
N LEU A 28 -1.65 -4.71 13.96
CA LEU A 28 -2.82 -5.45 13.49
C LEU A 28 -3.56 -4.71 12.37
N ILE A 29 -3.70 -3.39 12.48
CA ILE A 29 -4.32 -2.55 11.44
C ILE A 29 -3.49 -2.56 10.16
N MET A 30 -2.17 -2.50 10.26
CA MET A 30 -1.30 -2.42 9.08
C MET A 30 -1.16 -3.74 8.33
N ASN A 31 -1.07 -4.86 9.04
CA ASN A 31 -1.15 -6.19 8.40
C ASN A 31 -2.49 -6.36 7.68
N ASN A 32 -3.57 -5.79 8.22
CA ASN A 32 -4.88 -5.79 7.58
C ASN A 32 -4.90 -4.93 6.29
N THR A 33 -4.15 -3.81 6.22
CA THR A 33 -4.11 -2.98 5.00
C THR A 33 -3.37 -3.69 3.85
N VAL A 34 -2.27 -4.41 4.10
CA VAL A 34 -1.61 -5.20 3.04
C VAL A 34 -2.53 -6.32 2.56
N GLU A 35 -3.15 -7.04 3.49
CA GLU A 35 -4.15 -8.07 3.17
C GLU A 35 -5.31 -7.48 2.34
N LEU A 36 -5.70 -6.23 2.62
CA LEU A 36 -6.72 -5.55 1.84
C LEU A 36 -6.27 -5.24 0.40
N VAL A 37 -5.02 -4.81 0.19
CA VAL A 37 -4.43 -4.67 -1.16
C VAL A 37 -4.49 -6.02 -1.90
N GLU A 38 -4.08 -7.11 -1.25
CA GLU A 38 -4.12 -8.47 -1.80
C GLU A 38 -5.55 -8.93 -2.15
N LYS A 39 -6.53 -8.65 -1.28
CA LYS A 39 -7.94 -8.95 -1.53
C LYS A 39 -8.48 -8.18 -2.74
N TYR A 40 -8.13 -6.91 -2.88
CA TYR A 40 -8.52 -6.09 -4.03
C TYR A 40 -7.90 -6.58 -5.34
N ILE A 41 -6.59 -6.84 -5.37
CA ILE A 41 -5.92 -7.33 -6.59
C ILE A 41 -6.41 -8.73 -6.97
N SER A 42 -6.66 -9.60 -5.99
CA SER A 42 -7.28 -10.91 -6.20
C SER A 42 -8.71 -10.80 -6.78
N ALA A 43 -9.52 -9.86 -6.26
CA ALA A 43 -10.85 -9.58 -6.81
C ALA A 43 -10.77 -9.08 -8.27
N PHE A 44 -9.81 -8.21 -8.58
CA PHE A 44 -9.57 -7.73 -9.93
C PHE A 44 -9.12 -8.85 -10.88
N ARG A 45 -8.14 -9.67 -10.47
CA ARG A 45 -7.67 -10.84 -11.24
C ARG A 45 -8.81 -11.82 -11.51
N GLY A 46 -9.63 -12.10 -10.49
CA GLY A 46 -10.83 -12.94 -10.62
C GLY A 46 -11.83 -12.38 -11.62
N LEU A 47 -12.07 -11.06 -11.60
CA LEU A 47 -12.95 -10.38 -12.53
C LEU A 47 -12.46 -10.52 -13.98
N ILE A 48 -11.17 -10.27 -14.21
CA ILE A 48 -10.54 -10.41 -15.53
C ILE A 48 -10.67 -11.85 -16.04
N ASN A 49 -10.32 -12.83 -15.22
CA ASN A 49 -10.41 -14.25 -15.56
C ASN A 49 -11.86 -14.69 -15.87
N SER A 50 -12.84 -14.18 -15.13
CA SER A 50 -14.27 -14.48 -15.37
C SER A 50 -14.76 -14.02 -16.75
N LYS A 51 -14.08 -13.04 -17.36
CA LYS A 51 -14.37 -12.57 -18.73
C LYS A 51 -13.60 -13.33 -19.79
N ILE A 52 -12.34 -13.66 -19.53
CA ILE A 52 -11.47 -14.34 -20.50
C ILE A 52 -11.93 -15.78 -20.74
N TRP A 53 -12.08 -16.57 -19.68
CA TRP A 53 -12.30 -18.02 -19.82
C TRP A 53 -13.54 -18.44 -20.63
N PRO A 54 -14.71 -17.79 -20.49
CA PRO A 54 -15.87 -18.15 -21.31
C PRO A 54 -15.85 -17.51 -22.71
N SER A 55 -14.92 -16.61 -23.01
CA SER A 55 -14.94 -15.84 -24.25
C SER A 55 -14.33 -16.61 -25.43
N LYS A 56 -15.02 -16.56 -26.57
CA LYS A 56 -14.50 -17.02 -27.87
C LYS A 56 -13.79 -15.91 -28.66
N ASN A 57 -13.81 -14.67 -28.16
CA ASN A 57 -13.14 -13.55 -28.80
C ASN A 57 -11.67 -13.48 -28.35
N SER A 58 -10.84 -12.72 -29.08
CA SER A 58 -9.49 -12.38 -28.61
C SER A 58 -9.53 -11.68 -27.25
N ILE A 59 -8.47 -11.82 -26.46
CA ILE A 59 -8.34 -11.19 -25.14
C ILE A 59 -8.52 -9.67 -25.24
N ARG A 60 -7.86 -9.05 -26.23
CA ARG A 60 -7.99 -7.60 -26.51
C ARG A 60 -9.45 -7.18 -26.68
N LYS A 61 -10.24 -7.90 -27.49
CA LYS A 61 -11.65 -7.57 -27.71
C LYS A 61 -12.50 -7.84 -26.46
N THR A 62 -12.23 -8.92 -25.76
CA THR A 62 -12.95 -9.34 -24.55
C THR A 62 -12.80 -8.32 -23.42
N LEU A 63 -11.57 -7.85 -23.19
CA LEU A 63 -11.24 -6.90 -22.14
C LEU A 63 -11.29 -5.43 -22.60
N ARG A 64 -11.58 -5.20 -23.88
CA ARG A 64 -11.59 -3.86 -24.51
C ARG A 64 -10.26 -3.13 -24.35
N LEU A 65 -9.15 -3.85 -24.50
CA LEU A 65 -7.81 -3.29 -24.44
C LEU A 65 -7.53 -2.43 -25.68
N SER A 66 -6.72 -1.39 -25.51
CA SER A 66 -6.35 -0.51 -26.61
C SER A 66 -5.41 -1.20 -27.59
N LYS A 67 -4.45 -1.98 -27.07
CA LYS A 67 -3.46 -2.73 -27.84
C LYS A 67 -3.36 -4.18 -27.38
N ASP A 68 -2.75 -5.05 -28.18
CA ASP A 68 -2.60 -6.47 -27.84
C ASP A 68 -1.56 -6.67 -26.72
N GLU A 69 -0.51 -5.85 -26.69
CA GLU A 69 0.53 -5.89 -25.66
C GLU A 69 0.03 -5.47 -24.27
N ASP A 70 -1.09 -4.75 -24.19
CA ASP A 70 -1.71 -4.34 -22.92
C ASP A 70 -2.08 -5.54 -22.05
N TRP A 71 -2.30 -6.72 -22.64
CA TRP A 71 -2.53 -7.96 -21.89
C TRP A 71 -1.32 -8.33 -21.03
N SER A 72 -0.13 -8.32 -21.62
CA SER A 72 1.11 -8.64 -20.89
C SER A 72 1.37 -7.63 -19.78
N PHE A 73 1.14 -6.33 -20.05
CA PHE A 73 1.26 -5.31 -19.01
C PHE A 73 0.24 -5.49 -17.89
N LEU A 74 -0.99 -5.90 -18.19
CA LEU A 74 -2.01 -6.16 -17.20
C LEU A 74 -1.61 -7.32 -16.28
N CYS A 75 -1.15 -8.46 -16.85
CA CYS A 75 -0.68 -9.60 -16.07
C CYS A 75 0.51 -9.26 -15.18
N VAL A 76 1.57 -8.73 -15.77
CA VAL A 76 2.81 -8.38 -15.05
C VAL A 76 2.53 -7.36 -13.95
N SER A 77 1.63 -6.40 -14.19
CA SER A 77 1.28 -5.43 -13.14
C SER A 77 0.55 -6.07 -11.96
N MET A 78 -0.32 -7.07 -12.18
CA MET A 78 -0.97 -7.78 -11.07
C MET A 78 0.04 -8.60 -10.27
N ASP A 79 0.97 -9.28 -10.96
CA ASP A 79 2.02 -10.08 -10.31
C ASP A 79 2.97 -9.19 -9.48
N ILE A 80 3.42 -8.05 -10.03
CA ILE A 80 4.26 -7.08 -9.30
C ILE A 80 3.56 -6.55 -8.05
N VAL A 81 2.25 -6.33 -8.09
CA VAL A 81 1.51 -5.86 -6.91
C VAL A 81 1.52 -6.90 -5.80
N GLU A 82 1.33 -8.18 -6.12
CA GLU A 82 1.35 -9.30 -5.18
C GLU A 82 2.77 -9.57 -4.63
N ASP A 83 3.80 -9.54 -5.48
CA ASP A 83 5.20 -9.67 -5.07
C ASP A 83 5.62 -8.53 -4.13
N ALA A 84 5.20 -7.30 -4.43
CA ALA A 84 5.46 -6.15 -3.58
C ALA A 84 4.73 -6.24 -2.23
N CYS A 85 3.51 -6.79 -2.18
CA CYS A 85 2.81 -7.07 -0.92
C CYS A 85 3.64 -8.00 -0.03
N THR A 86 4.24 -9.05 -0.61
CA THR A 86 5.10 -9.99 0.12
C THR A 86 6.32 -9.28 0.72
N ALA A 87 7.00 -8.44 -0.06
CA ALA A 87 8.15 -7.67 0.40
C ALA A 87 7.78 -6.64 1.49
N ILE A 88 6.66 -5.93 1.30
CA ILE A 88 6.15 -4.95 2.27
C ILE A 88 5.75 -5.62 3.57
N ASN A 89 5.04 -6.76 3.53
CA ASN A 89 4.70 -7.54 4.73
C ASN A 89 5.96 -7.95 5.51
N ASN A 90 7.00 -8.42 4.81
CA ASN A 90 8.26 -8.77 5.46
C ASN A 90 8.91 -7.56 6.14
N PHE A 91 8.88 -6.39 5.49
CA PHE A 91 9.35 -5.15 6.10
C PHE A 91 8.52 -4.74 7.31
N LEU A 92 7.19 -4.78 7.24
CA LEU A 92 6.31 -4.42 8.36
C LEU A 92 6.46 -5.35 9.57
N MET A 93 6.87 -6.61 9.33
CA MET A 93 7.12 -7.58 10.39
C MET A 93 8.47 -7.37 11.10
N PHE A 94 9.50 -6.93 10.37
CA PHE A 94 10.88 -6.96 10.86
C PHE A 94 11.63 -5.63 10.83
N GLY A 95 11.02 -4.58 10.28
CA GLY A 95 11.64 -3.28 10.05
C GLY A 95 12.92 -3.38 9.23
N LEU A 96 13.81 -2.40 9.42
CA LEU A 96 15.17 -2.36 8.89
C LEU A 96 16.10 -3.33 9.60
N ASN A 97 15.79 -3.75 10.83
CA ASN A 97 16.63 -4.65 11.62
C ASN A 97 16.59 -6.11 11.14
N GLY A 98 15.60 -6.44 10.30
CA GLY A 98 15.51 -7.75 9.69
C GLY A 98 15.10 -8.86 10.65
N PRO A 99 14.85 -10.07 10.11
CA PRO A 99 14.36 -11.20 10.89
C PRO A 99 15.41 -11.73 11.86
N THR A 100 16.69 -11.58 11.54
CA THR A 100 17.81 -12.04 12.36
C THR A 100 18.02 -11.15 13.60
N LYS A 101 17.59 -9.87 13.52
CA LYS A 101 17.83 -8.83 14.52
C LYS A 101 19.32 -8.66 14.88
N LEU A 102 20.21 -9.06 13.97
CA LEU A 102 21.62 -8.80 14.10
C LEU A 102 21.89 -7.34 13.74
N GLU A 103 22.81 -6.71 14.44
CA GLU A 103 23.28 -5.36 14.10
C GLU A 103 24.20 -5.42 12.87
N ASP A 104 23.58 -5.58 11.71
CA ASP A 104 24.24 -5.55 10.40
C ASP A 104 23.77 -4.32 9.61
N ILE A 105 24.65 -3.31 9.53
CA ILE A 105 24.35 -2.07 8.80
C ILE A 105 24.12 -2.32 7.30
N GLY A 106 24.78 -3.33 6.71
CA GLY A 106 24.59 -3.73 5.33
C GLY A 106 23.19 -4.29 5.10
N GLU A 107 22.71 -5.16 6.00
CA GLU A 107 21.33 -5.66 5.98
C GLU A 107 20.33 -4.49 6.09
N LYS A 108 20.54 -3.56 7.03
CA LYS A 108 19.67 -2.38 7.18
C LYS A 108 19.56 -1.56 5.90
N TYR A 109 20.67 -1.35 5.18
CA TYR A 109 20.66 -0.65 3.89
C TYR A 109 19.93 -1.44 2.80
N LEU A 110 20.18 -2.75 2.69
CA LEU A 110 19.48 -3.61 1.74
C LEU A 110 17.97 -3.57 1.98
N ARG A 111 17.54 -3.60 3.24
CA ARG A 111 16.12 -3.53 3.60
C ARG A 111 15.53 -2.15 3.33
N LEU A 112 16.26 -1.05 3.61
CA LEU A 112 15.84 0.31 3.26
C LEU A 112 15.63 0.45 1.75
N TYR A 113 16.62 0.05 0.94
CA TYR A 113 16.48 0.11 -0.51
C TYR A 113 15.43 -0.85 -1.04
N GLY A 114 15.27 -2.01 -0.40
CA GLY A 114 14.24 -2.99 -0.69
C GLY A 114 12.83 -2.41 -0.51
N ILE A 115 12.51 -1.81 0.65
CA ILE A 115 11.17 -1.25 0.90
C ILE A 115 10.88 -0.03 0.00
N LEU A 116 11.87 0.84 -0.21
CA LEU A 116 11.74 1.98 -1.12
C LEU A 116 11.49 1.52 -2.57
N SER A 117 12.15 0.44 -3.00
CA SER A 117 11.95 -0.14 -4.33
C SER A 117 10.62 -0.88 -4.45
N ALA A 118 10.24 -1.69 -3.46
CA ALA A 118 8.99 -2.45 -3.44
C ALA A 118 7.75 -1.53 -3.52
N THR A 119 7.74 -0.47 -2.71
CA THR A 119 6.66 0.53 -2.73
C THR A 119 6.59 1.24 -4.08
N TYR A 120 7.74 1.62 -4.65
CA TYR A 120 7.80 2.27 -5.97
C TYR A 120 7.32 1.37 -7.12
N ILE A 121 7.76 0.12 -7.20
CA ILE A 121 7.30 -0.78 -8.28
C ILE A 121 5.81 -1.10 -8.16
N GLN A 122 5.28 -1.21 -6.94
CA GLN A 122 3.84 -1.38 -6.71
C GLN A 122 3.05 -0.16 -7.19
N GLN A 123 3.54 1.05 -6.92
CA GLN A 123 2.96 2.31 -7.42
C GLN A 123 2.90 2.32 -8.95
N GLU A 124 4.02 2.05 -9.63
CA GLU A 124 4.08 2.07 -11.09
C GLU A 124 3.18 1.01 -11.72
N ALA A 125 3.12 -0.19 -11.13
CA ALA A 125 2.22 -1.26 -11.57
C ALA A 125 0.74 -0.84 -11.46
N LEU A 126 0.32 -0.24 -10.34
CA LEU A 126 -1.05 0.26 -10.20
C LEU A 126 -1.35 1.44 -11.13
N LEU A 127 -0.41 2.35 -11.34
CA LEU A 127 -0.57 3.42 -12.32
C LEU A 127 -0.74 2.85 -13.75
N LYS A 128 -0.02 1.78 -14.08
CA LYS A 128 -0.19 1.09 -15.35
C LYS A 128 -1.57 0.44 -15.47
N LEU A 129 -2.06 -0.25 -14.43
CA LEU A 129 -3.43 -0.78 -14.40
C LEU A 129 -4.48 0.35 -14.51
N TYR A 130 -4.28 1.45 -13.81
CA TYR A 130 -5.14 2.64 -13.85
C TYR A 130 -5.28 3.21 -15.27
N GLN A 131 -4.17 3.25 -16.01
CA GLN A 131 -4.14 3.64 -17.42
C GLN A 131 -4.85 2.63 -18.32
N ILE A 132 -4.54 1.33 -18.21
CA ILE A 132 -5.13 0.27 -19.05
C ILE A 132 -6.66 0.24 -18.91
N VAL A 133 -7.16 0.38 -17.67
CA VAL A 133 -8.59 0.37 -17.38
C VAL A 133 -9.28 1.71 -17.72
N ASN A 134 -8.52 2.71 -18.15
CA ASN A 134 -9.00 4.03 -18.55
C ASN A 134 -9.88 4.68 -17.46
N VAL A 135 -9.40 4.69 -16.21
CA VAL A 135 -10.13 5.33 -15.11
C VAL A 135 -10.27 6.83 -15.41
N PRO A 136 -11.50 7.40 -15.40
CA PRO A 136 -11.74 8.76 -15.91
C PRO A 136 -10.96 9.86 -15.16
N PRO A 137 -10.54 10.93 -15.86
CA PRO A 137 -9.85 12.08 -15.25
C PRO A 137 -10.68 12.86 -14.22
N SER A 138 -12.02 12.74 -14.26
CA SER A 138 -12.92 13.35 -13.27
C SER A 138 -12.68 12.84 -11.86
N PHE A 139 -12.01 11.68 -11.72
CA PHE A 139 -11.32 11.30 -10.50
C PHE A 139 -9.91 11.89 -10.57
N LYS A 140 -9.65 13.04 -9.91
CA LYS A 140 -8.33 13.67 -9.91
C LYS A 140 -7.21 12.63 -9.72
N GLY A 141 -6.29 12.67 -10.69
CA GLY A 141 -4.91 12.21 -10.71
C GLY A 141 -4.52 10.99 -9.89
N GLY A 142 -4.79 9.76 -10.35
CA GLY A 142 -4.14 8.57 -9.76
C GLY A 142 -2.62 8.74 -9.65
N LYS A 143 -2.01 9.40 -10.65
CA LYS A 143 -0.60 9.83 -10.63
C LYS A 143 -0.29 10.89 -9.57
N GLU A 144 -1.16 11.87 -9.38
CA GLU A 144 -0.99 12.93 -8.37
C GLU A 144 -1.04 12.37 -6.95
N LEU A 145 -1.95 11.43 -6.67
CA LEU A 145 -2.02 10.71 -5.40
C LEU A 145 -0.69 10.01 -5.09
N VAL A 146 -0.12 9.33 -6.08
CA VAL A 146 1.16 8.62 -5.95
C VAL A 146 2.34 9.58 -5.85
N ASP A 147 2.38 10.63 -6.66
CA ASP A 147 3.47 11.61 -6.69
C ASP A 147 3.64 12.37 -5.36
N ASN A 148 2.55 12.51 -4.60
CA ASN A 148 2.54 13.18 -3.30
C ASN A 148 2.97 12.29 -2.13
N LEU A 149 3.20 10.99 -2.34
CA LEU A 149 3.63 10.08 -1.28
C LEU A 149 5.06 10.38 -0.82
N LEU A 150 5.24 10.48 0.51
CA LEU A 150 6.56 10.67 1.11
C LEU A 150 7.51 9.52 0.75
N ILE A 151 7.07 8.27 0.83
CA ILE A 151 7.89 7.09 0.52
C ILE A 151 8.45 7.12 -0.92
N ARG A 152 7.69 7.70 -1.86
CA ARG A 152 8.14 7.89 -3.25
C ARG A 152 9.24 8.94 -3.34
N SER A 153 9.07 10.07 -2.64
CA SER A 153 10.12 11.08 -2.52
C SER A 153 11.40 10.50 -1.90
N LEU A 154 11.26 9.69 -0.84
CA LEU A 154 12.39 9.00 -0.21
C LEU A 154 13.09 8.05 -1.15
N ARG A 155 12.36 7.27 -1.96
CA ARG A 155 12.97 6.41 -2.99
C ARG A 155 13.83 7.22 -3.93
N HIS A 156 13.32 8.34 -4.45
CA HIS A 156 14.09 9.21 -5.33
C HIS A 156 15.32 9.80 -4.63
N LYS A 157 15.18 10.29 -3.40
CA LYS A 157 16.27 10.92 -2.64
C LYS A 157 17.33 9.93 -2.16
N LEU A 158 16.95 8.75 -1.70
CA LEU A 158 17.86 7.86 -0.96
C LEU A 158 18.33 6.65 -1.77
N SER A 159 17.55 6.22 -2.78
CA SER A 159 17.80 4.98 -3.51
C SER A 159 18.10 5.18 -5.00
N SER A 160 17.97 6.38 -5.56
CA SER A 160 18.13 6.56 -7.02
C SER A 160 18.85 7.84 -7.44
N HIS A 161 18.56 8.98 -6.79
CA HIS A 161 19.08 10.29 -7.16
C HIS A 161 19.73 11.02 -5.98
N GLY A 162 20.30 10.27 -5.03
CA GLY A 162 20.87 10.85 -3.81
C GLY A 162 22.05 11.79 -4.02
N THR A 163 22.63 11.85 -5.22
CA THR A 163 23.68 12.80 -5.57
C THR A 163 23.21 13.95 -6.46
N ASN A 164 21.99 13.90 -6.99
CA ASN A 164 21.48 14.84 -7.99
C ASN A 164 19.95 15.05 -7.96
N TYR A 165 19.34 14.99 -6.78
CA TYR A 165 17.88 15.13 -6.66
C TYR A 165 17.45 16.55 -6.99
N LEU A 166 16.62 16.73 -8.02
CA LEU A 166 16.05 18.03 -8.36
C LEU A 166 14.82 18.32 -7.49
N ASN A 167 14.97 19.20 -6.50
CA ASN A 167 13.84 19.71 -5.74
C ASN A 167 13.07 20.72 -6.60
N LYS A 168 11.88 20.34 -7.04
CA LYS A 168 11.04 21.16 -7.93
C LYS A 168 10.50 22.43 -7.26
N VAL A 169 10.39 22.45 -5.94
CA VAL A 169 9.88 23.60 -5.18
C VAL A 169 10.95 24.68 -5.06
N SER A 170 12.17 24.29 -4.66
CA SER A 170 13.30 25.23 -4.54
C SER A 170 14.11 25.39 -5.83
N ASN A 171 13.78 24.63 -6.89
CA ASN A 171 14.51 24.55 -8.15
C ASN A 171 16.04 24.34 -7.97
N SER A 172 16.42 23.47 -7.04
CA SER A 172 17.81 23.25 -6.64
C SER A 172 18.18 21.76 -6.66
N ILE A 173 19.44 21.45 -6.94
CA ILE A 173 19.99 20.11 -6.82
C ILE A 173 20.34 19.84 -5.35
N GLU A 174 19.81 18.76 -4.80
CA GLU A 174 20.05 18.28 -3.44
C GLU A 174 20.82 16.97 -3.47
N ALA A 175 21.84 16.85 -2.61
CA ALA A 175 22.47 15.57 -2.30
C ALA A 175 21.96 15.08 -0.95
N CYS A 176 21.42 13.87 -0.92
CA CYS A 176 20.76 13.25 0.22
C CYS A 176 21.47 11.95 0.61
N VAL A 177 21.76 11.78 1.91
CA VAL A 177 22.38 10.55 2.43
C VAL A 177 21.70 10.09 3.72
N PRO A 178 21.41 8.78 3.89
CA PRO A 178 20.94 8.26 5.17
C PRO A 178 22.02 8.36 6.26
N ILE A 179 21.62 8.72 7.47
CA ILE A 179 22.47 8.76 8.66
C ILE A 179 22.52 7.35 9.27
N ARG A 180 23.68 6.70 9.19
CA ARG A 180 23.88 5.29 9.54
C ARG A 180 23.43 4.92 10.95
N PHE A 181 23.77 5.76 11.94
CA PHE A 181 23.51 5.47 13.35
C PHE A 181 22.04 5.59 13.73
N ASP A 182 21.22 6.24 12.89
CA ASP A 182 19.79 6.46 13.11
C ASP A 182 18.93 5.48 12.28
N LEU A 183 19.54 4.55 11.55
CA LEU A 183 18.82 3.49 10.86
C LEU A 183 18.47 2.40 11.87
N ASP A 184 17.22 2.37 12.29
CA ASP A 184 16.74 1.42 13.28
C ASP A 184 15.24 1.15 13.09
N ASP A 185 14.87 -0.12 13.04
CA ASP A 185 13.49 -0.60 12.89
C ASP A 185 12.72 0.16 11.79
N PHE A 186 11.84 1.10 12.13
CA PHE A 186 11.08 1.91 11.16
C PHE A 186 11.61 3.34 10.99
N ASN A 187 12.67 3.72 11.69
CA ASN A 187 13.23 5.06 11.64
C ASN A 187 14.28 5.18 10.54
N CYS A 188 14.19 6.25 9.76
CA CYS A 188 15.21 6.64 8.81
C CYS A 188 15.48 8.14 8.92
N THR A 189 16.67 8.50 9.37
CA THR A 189 17.15 9.88 9.30
C THR A 189 18.03 10.06 8.07
N TYR A 190 17.85 11.17 7.35
CA TYR A 190 18.73 11.56 6.24
C TYR A 190 19.12 13.03 6.30
N ALA A 191 20.34 13.33 5.84
CA ALA A 191 20.86 14.69 5.72
C ALA A 191 20.72 15.18 4.28
N ILE A 192 20.54 16.50 4.13
CA ILE A 192 20.60 17.21 2.84
C ILE A 192 21.81 18.13 2.87
N ASN A 193 22.75 17.95 1.93
CA ASN A 193 23.96 18.76 1.88
C ASN A 193 23.65 20.27 1.81
N GLY A 194 24.41 21.06 2.56
CA GLY A 194 24.31 22.52 2.57
C GLY A 194 23.16 23.09 3.42
N ARG A 195 22.31 22.26 4.04
CA ARG A 195 21.18 22.73 4.85
C ARG A 195 21.33 22.53 6.36
N GLY A 196 22.40 21.88 6.84
CA GLY A 196 22.69 21.66 8.27
C GLY A 196 21.63 20.87 9.05
N ASN A 197 20.51 20.52 8.41
CA ASN A 197 19.34 19.93 9.03
C ASN A 197 19.23 18.45 8.63
N HIS A 198 18.80 17.64 9.61
CA HIS A 198 18.46 16.24 9.42
C HIS A 198 16.95 16.10 9.33
N ASN A 199 16.48 15.17 8.49
CA ASN A 199 15.07 14.84 8.37
C ASN A 199 14.91 13.42 8.88
N SER A 200 14.18 13.25 9.98
CA SER A 200 13.81 11.94 10.49
C SER A 200 12.44 11.55 9.95
N VAL A 201 12.30 10.31 9.52
CA VAL A 201 11.07 9.77 8.95
C VAL A 201 10.72 8.45 9.61
N ASP A 202 9.45 8.34 9.98
CA ASP A 202 8.81 7.06 10.28
C ASP A 202 8.42 6.38 8.96
N LEU A 203 9.17 5.34 8.60
CA LEU A 203 8.93 4.52 7.40
C LEU A 203 7.63 3.73 7.53
N LYS A 204 7.21 3.36 8.75
CA LYS A 204 5.98 2.61 8.99
C LYS A 204 4.77 3.45 8.62
N GLU A 205 4.73 4.70 9.08
CA GLU A 205 3.69 5.67 8.71
C GLU A 205 3.70 5.92 7.19
N SER A 206 4.89 6.15 6.62
CA SER A 206 5.04 6.38 5.18
C SER A 206 4.57 5.19 4.32
N VAL A 207 4.81 3.96 4.77
CA VAL A 207 4.33 2.73 4.12
C VAL A 207 2.81 2.58 4.29
N ASN A 208 2.25 2.95 5.44
CA ASN A 208 0.81 2.92 5.66
C ASN A 208 0.06 3.87 4.70
N ASP A 209 0.55 5.10 4.54
CA ASP A 209 -0.01 6.08 3.60
C ASP A 209 0.03 5.57 2.16
N HIS A 210 1.15 4.93 1.80
CA HIS A 210 1.29 4.25 0.51
C HIS A 210 0.24 3.15 0.35
N LEU A 211 0.09 2.23 1.30
CA LEU A 211 -0.87 1.13 1.22
C LEU A 211 -2.31 1.62 1.12
N ASN A 212 -2.69 2.63 1.91
CA ASN A 212 -4.01 3.26 1.82
C ASN A 212 -4.27 3.87 0.43
N THR A 213 -3.25 4.49 -0.15
CA THR A 213 -3.31 5.02 -1.52
C THR A 213 -3.43 3.89 -2.54
N MET A 214 -2.71 2.78 -2.37
CA MET A 214 -2.81 1.62 -3.26
C MET A 214 -4.22 1.00 -3.23
N VAL A 215 -4.81 0.85 -2.03
CA VAL A 215 -6.21 0.41 -1.84
C VAL A 215 -7.18 1.36 -2.56
N GLU A 216 -6.97 2.67 -2.47
CA GLU A 216 -7.80 3.64 -3.18
C GLU A 216 -7.73 3.50 -4.70
N LEU A 217 -6.52 3.36 -5.25
CA LEU A 217 -6.33 3.16 -6.68
C LEU A 217 -6.99 1.87 -7.15
N LEU A 218 -6.82 0.78 -6.40
CA LEU A 218 -7.44 -0.51 -6.71
C LEU A 218 -8.96 -0.46 -6.64
N ASP A 219 -9.56 0.26 -5.68
CA ASP A 219 -11.01 0.46 -5.65
C ASP A 219 -11.53 1.14 -6.92
N ARG A 220 -10.83 2.19 -7.36
CA ARG A 220 -11.16 2.92 -8.59
C ARG A 220 -10.99 2.03 -9.83
N ILE A 221 -9.90 1.27 -9.90
CA ILE A 221 -9.61 0.32 -10.98
C ILE A 221 -10.70 -0.76 -11.05
N LEU A 222 -10.95 -1.45 -9.94
CA LEU A 222 -11.93 -2.53 -9.88
C LEU A 222 -13.34 -2.04 -10.20
N GLY A 223 -13.75 -0.92 -9.61
CA GLY A 223 -15.06 -0.32 -9.87
C GLY A 223 -15.23 0.11 -11.34
N LYS A 224 -14.19 0.66 -11.96
CA LYS A 224 -14.21 1.03 -13.39
C LYS A 224 -14.24 -0.20 -14.30
N ALA A 225 -13.40 -1.20 -14.02
CA ALA A 225 -13.32 -2.43 -14.80
C ALA A 225 -14.65 -3.19 -14.76
N LEU A 226 -15.26 -3.33 -13.58
CA LEU A 226 -16.57 -3.95 -13.39
C LEU A 226 -17.65 -3.28 -14.27
N LYS A 227 -17.79 -1.95 -14.16
CA LYS A 227 -18.75 -1.19 -14.97
C LYS A 227 -18.48 -1.32 -16.47
N THR A 228 -17.22 -1.36 -16.88
CA THR A 228 -16.83 -1.36 -18.29
C THR A 228 -17.06 -2.73 -18.92
N LEU A 229 -16.58 -3.78 -18.26
CA LEU A 229 -16.59 -5.15 -18.78
C LEU A 229 -17.97 -5.80 -18.73
N PHE A 230 -18.85 -5.37 -17.82
CA PHE A 230 -20.22 -5.87 -17.69
C PHE A 230 -21.29 -4.88 -18.15
N LYS A 231 -20.92 -3.82 -18.90
CA LYS A 231 -21.88 -2.89 -19.47
C LYS A 231 -22.94 -3.64 -20.30
N GLY A 232 -24.22 -3.50 -19.93
CA GLY A 232 -25.37 -4.20 -20.52
C GLY A 232 -25.58 -5.64 -20.02
N GLN A 233 -24.87 -6.05 -18.98
CA GLN A 233 -24.93 -7.38 -18.35
C GLN A 233 -25.01 -7.27 -16.82
N GLU A 234 -25.62 -6.21 -16.31
CA GLU A 234 -25.71 -5.86 -14.88
C GLU A 234 -26.57 -6.85 -14.07
N THR A 235 -27.30 -7.76 -14.72
CA THR A 235 -28.05 -8.84 -14.07
C THR A 235 -27.34 -10.19 -14.12
N SER A 236 -26.16 -10.26 -14.75
CA SER A 236 -25.41 -11.51 -14.84
C SER A 236 -24.88 -11.95 -13.46
N LYS A 237 -24.83 -13.26 -13.22
CA LYS A 237 -24.33 -13.84 -11.97
C LYS A 237 -22.95 -13.26 -11.58
N ASN A 238 -22.01 -13.24 -12.53
CA ASN A 238 -20.67 -12.71 -12.28
C ASN A 238 -20.68 -11.22 -11.93
N TYR A 239 -21.53 -10.40 -12.57
CA TYR A 239 -21.63 -8.99 -12.22
C TYR A 239 -22.09 -8.80 -10.76
N ILE A 240 -23.13 -9.53 -10.36
CA ILE A 240 -23.68 -9.46 -9.00
C ILE A 240 -22.61 -9.87 -8.01
N GLU A 241 -21.95 -11.01 -8.24
CA GLU A 241 -20.88 -11.53 -7.38
C GLU A 241 -19.72 -10.54 -7.21
N PHE A 242 -19.19 -9.96 -8.30
CA PHE A 242 -18.11 -8.98 -8.19
C PHE A 242 -18.56 -7.63 -7.63
N SER A 243 -19.83 -7.25 -7.83
CA SER A 243 -20.41 -6.04 -7.22
C SER A 243 -20.51 -6.19 -5.70
N GLU A 244 -20.99 -7.35 -5.22
CA GLU A 244 -21.05 -7.68 -3.81
C GLU A 244 -19.65 -7.75 -3.20
N LYS A 245 -18.70 -8.41 -3.88
CA LYS A 245 -17.31 -8.46 -3.43
C LYS A 245 -16.69 -7.06 -3.32
N LEU A 246 -16.92 -6.18 -4.30
CA LEU A 246 -16.46 -4.79 -4.23
C LEU A 246 -17.12 -4.02 -3.07
N ALA A 247 -18.41 -4.25 -2.81
CA ALA A 247 -19.10 -3.65 -1.66
C ALA A 247 -18.49 -4.10 -0.33
N ASP A 248 -18.15 -5.38 -0.20
CA ASP A 248 -17.51 -5.93 1.00
C ASP A 248 -16.13 -5.34 1.24
N LEU A 249 -15.31 -5.27 0.20
CA LEU A 249 -13.98 -4.66 0.29
C LEU A 249 -14.06 -3.19 0.72
N ARG A 250 -15.08 -2.46 0.29
CA ARG A 250 -15.33 -1.08 0.73
C ARG A 250 -15.77 -0.98 2.19
N ILE A 251 -16.50 -1.97 2.69
CA ILE A 251 -16.84 -2.05 4.12
C ILE A 251 -15.57 -2.29 4.93
N ILE A 252 -14.74 -3.27 4.52
CA ILE A 252 -13.46 -3.58 5.19
C ILE A 252 -12.53 -2.37 5.18
N ARG A 253 -12.43 -1.68 4.05
CA ARG A 253 -11.66 -0.43 3.91
C ARG A 253 -12.07 0.64 4.92
N LYS A 254 -13.35 0.70 5.29
CA LYS A 254 -13.87 1.65 6.28
C LYS A 254 -13.74 1.15 7.73
N GLY A 255 -12.99 0.07 7.97
CA GLY A 255 -12.83 -0.54 9.28
C GLY A 255 -13.95 -1.50 9.69
N GLY A 256 -14.85 -1.85 8.75
CA GLY A 256 -15.86 -2.88 8.99
C GLY A 256 -15.28 -4.30 8.90
N ILE A 257 -16.06 -5.27 9.37
CA ILE A 257 -15.73 -6.69 9.30
C ILE A 257 -16.81 -7.38 8.46
N VAL A 258 -16.38 -8.19 7.49
CA VAL A 258 -17.26 -9.03 6.68
C VAL A 258 -16.85 -10.49 6.87
N LEU A 259 -17.76 -11.32 7.38
CA LEU A 259 -17.56 -12.74 7.58
C LEU A 259 -18.60 -13.53 6.77
N GLN A 260 -18.13 -14.43 5.92
CA GLN A 260 -18.95 -15.34 5.12
C GLN A 260 -18.59 -16.78 5.45
N PRO A 261 -19.27 -17.42 6.43
CA PRO A 261 -19.08 -18.84 6.71
C PRO A 261 -19.54 -19.69 5.51
N PRO A 262 -18.90 -20.85 5.23
CA PRO A 262 -19.16 -21.66 4.04
C PRO A 262 -20.63 -22.01 3.79
N ASN A 263 -21.41 -22.19 4.86
CA ASN A 263 -22.84 -22.56 4.80
C ASN A 263 -23.73 -21.63 5.64
N GLY A 264 -23.27 -20.40 5.94
CA GLY A 264 -23.98 -19.49 6.83
C GLY A 264 -24.34 -18.16 6.19
N ARG A 265 -25.15 -17.37 6.91
CA ARG A 265 -25.50 -16.00 6.49
C ARG A 265 -24.27 -15.11 6.59
N LYS A 266 -24.15 -14.19 5.65
CA LYS A 266 -23.16 -13.12 5.67
C LYS A 266 -23.34 -12.28 6.93
N LEU A 267 -22.28 -12.13 7.72
CA LEU A 267 -22.24 -11.23 8.86
C LEU A 267 -21.44 -9.99 8.48
N ILE A 268 -22.05 -8.82 8.63
CA ILE A 268 -21.43 -7.52 8.38
C ILE A 268 -21.47 -6.76 9.69
N ILE A 269 -20.30 -6.36 10.18
CA ILE A 269 -20.15 -5.49 11.35
C ILE A 269 -19.55 -4.18 10.85
N THR A 270 -20.29 -3.09 10.97
CA THR A 270 -19.80 -1.74 10.65
C THR A 270 -19.66 -0.96 11.94
N MET A 271 -18.54 -0.28 12.12
CA MET A 271 -18.43 0.73 13.17
C MET A 271 -19.29 1.93 12.74
N THR A 272 -20.45 2.10 13.36
CA THR A 272 -21.21 3.35 13.25
C THR A 272 -20.53 4.36 14.17
N SER A 273 -19.81 5.32 13.59
CA SER A 273 -19.51 6.55 14.32
C SER A 273 -20.84 7.30 14.47
N GLU A 274 -21.47 7.19 15.65
CA GLU A 274 -22.37 8.25 16.06
C GLU A 274 -21.53 9.52 16.29
N ILE A 275 -22.11 10.63 15.85
CA ILE A 275 -21.56 11.98 15.64
C ILE A 275 -20.74 12.51 16.83
#